data_AF-A0A956GU20-F1
#
_entry.id   AF-A0A956GU20-F1
#
_cell.length_a   1.000
_cell.length_b   1.000
_cell.length_c   1.000
_cell.angle_alpha   90.00
_cell.angle_beta   90.00
_cell.angle_gamma   90.00
#
_symmetry.space_group_name_H-M   'P 1'
#
loop_
_entity.id
_entity.type
_entity.pdbx_description
1 polymer ?
#
loop_
_entity_poly.entity_id
_entity_poly.type
_entity_poly.pdbx_seq_one_letter_code
_entity_poly.pdbx_strand_id
1 'polypeptide(L)'
;LATDLAGVLADHTLPPPERTPVPPPGAFITAETARLVQAVCIHAPRYGTRSATLAAVGDDGLRDYHVSLDAPCRSPLVDARRLRR
;
A
#
# COMPACT_ATOMS: atom_id res chain seq x y z
N LEU A 1 -13.12 8.10 8.69
CA LEU A 1 -13.05 6.62 8.48
C LEU A 1 -12.47 6.27 7.11
N ALA A 2 -13.20 6.36 5.99
CA ALA A 2 -12.63 6.00 4.67
C ALA A 2 -11.48 6.93 4.25
N THR A 3 -11.59 8.24 4.50
CA THR A 3 -10.53 9.22 4.19
C THR A 3 -9.26 8.99 5.01
N ASP A 4 -9.39 8.63 6.29
CA ASP A 4 -8.23 8.36 7.16
C ASP A 4 -7.49 7.10 6.72
N LEU A 5 -8.23 6.04 6.37
CA LEU A 5 -7.65 4.79 5.89
C LEU A 5 -7.02 4.93 4.49
N ALA A 6 -7.60 5.77 3.61
CA ALA A 6 -6.96 6.13 2.35
C ALA A 6 -5.59 6.82 2.59
N GLY A 7 -5.52 7.69 3.59
CA GLY A 7 -4.27 8.32 4.01
C GLY A 7 -3.23 7.31 4.48
N VAL A 8 -3.62 6.31 5.28
CA VAL A 8 -2.73 5.22 5.71
C VAL A 8 -2.20 4.42 4.51
N LEU A 9 -3.06 4.08 3.54
CA LEU A 9 -2.65 3.35 2.34
C LEU A 9 -1.69 4.17 1.46
N ALA A 10 -1.77 5.50 1.51
CA ALA A 10 -0.90 6.43 0.80
C ALA A 10 0.37 6.83 1.60
N ASP A 11 0.62 6.22 2.76
CA ASP A 11 1.73 6.58 3.63
C ASP A 11 3.09 6.08 3.07
N HIS A 12 4.05 7.01 2.97
CA HIS A 12 5.42 6.76 2.51
C HIS A 12 6.43 6.71 3.66
N THR A 13 5.97 6.80 4.91
CA THR A 13 6.84 6.84 6.09
C THR A 13 7.73 5.61 6.13
N LEU A 14 9.03 5.84 6.24
CA LEU A 14 10.03 4.78 6.35
C LEU A 14 10.43 4.61 7.82
N PRO A 15 10.65 3.38 8.28
CA PRO A 15 11.27 3.17 9.58
C PRO A 15 12.70 3.74 9.56
N PRO A 16 13.21 4.14 10.75
CA PRO A 16 14.61 4.49 10.87
C PRO A 16 15.49 3.26 10.56
N PRO A 17 16.74 3.45 10.10
CA PRO A 17 17.62 2.35 9.67
C PRO A 17 17.77 1.24 10.71
N GLU A 18 17.83 1.59 11.99
CA GLU A 18 18.03 0.66 13.11
C GLU A 18 16.83 -0.27 13.35
N ARG A 19 15.65 0.10 12.84
CA ARG A 19 14.42 -0.72 12.89
C ARG A 19 14.16 -1.47 11.58
N THR A 20 15.03 -1.32 10.59
CA THR A 20 14.89 -2.00 9.30
C THR A 20 15.59 -3.36 9.37
N PRO A 21 14.94 -4.45 8.95
CA PRO A 21 15.60 -5.75 8.87
C PRO A 21 16.81 -5.71 7.93
N VAL A 22 17.94 -6.25 8.40
CA VAL A 22 19.14 -6.41 7.57
C VAL A 22 18.88 -7.53 6.55
N PRO A 23 19.12 -7.31 5.24
CA PRO A 23 19.02 -8.38 4.25
C PRO A 23 19.95 -9.56 4.59
N PRO A 24 19.52 -10.81 4.38
CA PRO A 24 20.38 -11.96 4.60
C PRO A 24 21.60 -11.95 3.65
N PRO A 25 22.71 -12.63 4.01
CA PRO A 25 23.86 -12.77 3.12
C PRO A 25 23.45 -13.32 1.75
N GLY A 26 23.94 -12.70 0.67
CA GLY A 26 23.62 -13.10 -0.71
C GLY A 26 22.27 -12.61 -1.23
N ALA A 27 21.53 -11.78 -0.48
CA ALA A 27 20.29 -11.16 -0.97
C ALA A 27 20.55 -10.27 -2.20
N PHE A 28 19.60 -10.28 -3.14
CA PHE A 28 19.63 -9.43 -4.35
C PHE A 28 19.22 -7.97 -4.10
N ILE A 29 18.87 -7.62 -2.85
CA ILE A 29 18.43 -6.28 -2.45
C ILE A 29 19.45 -5.62 -1.52
N THR A 30 19.57 -4.31 -1.65
CA THR A 30 20.38 -3.48 -0.76
C THR A 30 19.63 -3.19 0.55
N ALA A 31 20.34 -2.73 1.58
CA ALA A 31 19.72 -2.24 2.82
C ALA A 31 18.74 -1.08 2.57
N GLU A 32 19.03 -0.23 1.58
CA GLU A 32 18.12 0.84 1.16
C GLU A 32 16.82 0.29 0.57
N THR A 33 16.89 -0.66 -0.36
CA THR A 33 15.70 -1.32 -0.91
C THR A 33 14.92 -2.03 0.18
N ALA A 34 15.60 -2.70 1.11
CA ALA A 34 14.97 -3.34 2.26
C ALA A 34 14.23 -2.35 3.17
N ARG A 35 14.73 -1.12 3.32
CA ARG A 35 14.04 -0.04 4.01
C ARG A 35 12.85 0.49 3.23
N LEU A 36 13.01 0.71 1.92
CA LEU A 36 11.94 1.23 1.06
C LEU A 36 10.71 0.33 1.07
N VAL A 37 10.89 -1.00 1.03
CA VAL A 37 9.77 -1.96 1.00
C VAL A 37 8.98 -2.04 2.30
N GLN A 38 9.40 -1.33 3.35
CA GLN A 38 8.64 -1.22 4.60
C GLN A 38 7.54 -0.15 4.55
N ALA A 39 7.55 0.75 3.56
CA ALA A 39 6.47 1.72 3.38
C ALA A 39 5.16 1.03 2.96
N VAL A 40 4.03 1.57 3.39
CA VAL A 40 2.70 1.12 2.92
C VAL A 40 2.52 1.47 1.44
N CYS A 41 2.92 2.67 1.05
CA CYS A 41 3.01 3.12 -0.34
C CYS A 41 4.48 3.29 -0.75
N ILE A 42 5.02 2.35 -1.51
CA ILE A 42 6.42 2.34 -1.97
C ILE A 42 6.54 2.82 -3.42
N HIS A 43 7.57 3.62 -3.69
CA HIS A 43 8.04 3.96 -5.04
C HIS A 43 9.55 3.77 -5.17
N ALA A 44 9.99 2.61 -5.66
CA ALA A 44 11.37 2.35 -6.03
C ALA A 44 11.53 2.21 -7.56
N PRO A 45 12.74 2.33 -8.12
CA PRO A 45 12.94 2.36 -9.58
C PRO A 45 12.38 1.15 -10.35
N ARG A 46 12.34 -0.04 -9.72
CA ARG A 46 11.89 -1.29 -10.34
C ARG A 46 10.74 -1.98 -9.60
N TYR A 47 10.28 -1.44 -8.48
CA TYR A 47 9.24 -2.02 -7.64
C TYR A 47 8.45 -0.91 -6.94
N GLY A 48 7.15 -1.08 -6.78
CA GLY A 48 6.33 -0.10 -6.08
C GLY A 48 4.87 -0.46 -6.06
N THR A 49 4.10 0.26 -5.23
CA THR A 49 2.66 0.11 -5.10
C THR A 49 1.99 0.50 -6.42
N ARG A 50 1.14 -0.39 -6.95
CA ARG A 50 0.45 -0.21 -8.24
C ARG A 50 -1.06 -0.04 -8.10
N SER A 51 -1.60 -0.45 -6.97
CA SER A 51 -3.02 -0.40 -6.67
C SER A 51 -3.20 -0.45 -5.17
N ALA A 52 -4.39 -0.11 -4.71
CA ALA A 52 -4.80 -0.30 -3.33
C ALA A 52 -6.28 -0.66 -3.26
N THR A 53 -6.65 -1.38 -2.21
CA THR A 53 -8.01 -1.82 -1.97
C THR A 53 -8.36 -1.60 -0.50
N LEU A 54 -9.56 -1.10 -0.26
CA LEU A 54 -10.17 -1.03 1.06
C LEU A 54 -11.49 -1.78 1.02
N ALA A 55 -11.60 -2.82 1.85
CA ALA A 55 -12.78 -3.66 1.95
C ALA A 55 -13.26 -3.72 3.41
N ALA A 56 -14.53 -3.44 3.63
CA ALA A 56 -15.18 -3.69 4.92
C ALA A 56 -16.00 -4.97 4.81
N VAL A 57 -15.71 -5.95 5.67
CA VAL A 57 -16.44 -7.22 5.74
C VAL A 57 -17.21 -7.24 7.06
N GLY A 58 -18.43 -7.76 7.03
CA GLY A 58 -19.25 -8.05 8.23
C GLY A 58 -19.79 -9.47 8.16
N ASP A 59 -20.67 -9.81 9.10
CA ASP A 59 -21.22 -11.17 9.24
C ASP A 59 -21.98 -11.63 7.98
N ASP A 60 -22.64 -10.70 7.29
CA ASP A 60 -23.38 -10.95 6.03
C ASP A 60 -22.51 -10.80 4.77
N GLY A 61 -21.19 -10.60 4.92
CA GLY A 61 -20.24 -10.49 3.81
C GLY A 61 -19.71 -9.08 3.54
N LEU A 62 -19.42 -8.78 2.26
CA LEU A 62 -18.74 -7.55 1.84
C LEU A 62 -19.69 -6.34 1.95
N ARG A 63 -19.41 -5.45 2.91
CA ARG A 63 -20.20 -4.24 3.18
C ARG A 63 -19.76 -3.05 2.35
N ASP A 64 -18.45 -2.81 2.23
CA ASP A 64 -17.89 -1.74 1.40
C ASP A 64 -16.65 -2.21 0.64
N TYR A 65 -16.44 -1.65 -0.54
CA TYR A 65 -15.33 -2.04 -1.42
C TYR A 65 -14.89 -0.86 -2.27
N HIS A 66 -13.69 -0.35 -1.98
CA HIS A 66 -13.08 0.76 -2.70
C HIS A 66 -11.73 0.34 -3.27
N VAL A 67 -11.41 0.81 -4.47
CA VAL A 67 -10.15 0.49 -5.15
C VAL A 67 -9.50 1.74 -5.73
N SER A 68 -8.18 1.76 -5.73
CA SER A 68 -7.38 2.63 -6.58
C SER A 68 -6.63 1.77 -7.59
N LEU A 69 -6.75 2.12 -8.88
CA LEU A 69 -6.05 1.43 -9.98
C LEU A 69 -4.66 1.99 -10.25
N ASP A 70 -4.20 2.91 -9.41
CA ASP A 70 -2.81 3.37 -9.33
C ASP A 70 -2.39 3.34 -7.84
N ALA A 71 -1.17 3.76 -7.53
CA ALA A 71 -0.76 4.00 -6.16
C ALA A 71 -1.78 4.94 -5.46
N PRO A 72 -2.19 4.63 -4.22
CA PRO A 72 -3.23 5.39 -3.50
C PRO A 72 -2.84 6.84 -3.21
N CYS A 73 -1.54 7.19 -3.28
CA CYS A 73 -1.07 8.56 -3.20
C CYS A 73 -1.20 9.36 -4.53
N ARG A 74 -1.45 8.67 -5.65
CA ARG A 74 -1.57 9.27 -7.00
C ARG A 74 -3.00 9.25 -7.53
N SER A 75 -3.82 8.32 -7.07
CA SER A 75 -5.19 8.15 -7.53
C SER A 75 -6.14 7.80 -6.39
N PRO A 76 -7.34 8.39 -6.35
CA PRO A 76 -8.29 8.16 -5.26
C PRO A 76 -8.81 6.72 -5.22
N LEU A 77 -9.25 6.30 -4.03
CA LEU A 77 -10.05 5.09 -3.86
C LEU A 77 -11.50 5.37 -4.30
N VAL A 78 -11.95 4.69 -5.35
CA VAL A 78 -13.33 4.79 -5.86
C VAL A 78 -14.16 3.58 -5.42
N ASP A 79 -15.44 3.79 -5.17
CA ASP A 79 -16.37 2.69 -4.82
C ASP A 79 -16.51 1.72 -6.00
N ALA A 80 -15.91 0.54 -5.84
CA ALA A 80 -15.82 -0.45 -6.90
C ALA A 80 -17.14 -1.22 -7.10
N ARG A 81 -18.11 -1.11 -6.19
CA ARG A 81 -19.46 -1.65 -6.41
C ARG A 81 -20.25 -0.83 -7.42
N ARG A 82 -19.83 0.41 -7.66
CA ARG A 82 -20.39 1.32 -8.67
C ARG A 82 -19.69 1.22 -10.02
N LEU A 83 -18.58 0.49 -10.11
CA LEU A 83 -17.94 0.12 -11.36
C LEU A 83 -18.72 -1.03 -12.01
N ARG A 84 -19.95 -0.75 -12.46
CA ARG A 84 -20.65 -1.64 -13.39
C ARG A 84 -20.24 -1.27 -14.81
N ARG A 85 -19.83 -2.28 -15.59
CA ARG A 85 -19.79 -2.17 -17.05
C ARG A 85 -21.21 -2.17 -17.60
#